data_AF-A0A1W9R359-F1
#
_entry.id   AF-A0A1W9R359-F1
#
_cell.length_a   1.000
_cell.length_b   1.000
_cell.length_c   1.000
_cell.angle_alpha   90.00
_cell.angle_beta   90.00
_cell.angle_gamma   90.00
#
_symmetry.space_group_name_H-M   'P 1'
#
loop_
_entity.id
_entity.type
_entity.pdbx_description
1 polymer ?
#
loop_
_entity_poly.entity_id
_entity_poly.type
_entity_poly.pdbx_seq_one_letter_code
_entity_poly.pdbx_strand_id
1 'polypeptide(L)'
;MVYYKHNEDWNEKSEIIAQQTDIVPSVLDYLNFKGDNVAFGQSVFDSTANRFAASYLYGIYQLIQGDYVLKFDGKKNVSLYNFANDSLLQHNLIKNEDSIIQEMSNLSEAIIQQYNNRMIHNNLTVKE
;
A
#
# COMPACT_ATOMS: atom_id res chain seq x y z
N MET A 1 -8.88 -2.54 9.47
CA MET A 1 -9.65 -3.73 9.04
C MET A 1 -9.93 -4.61 10.25
N VAL A 2 -10.99 -5.41 10.22
CA VAL A 2 -11.29 -6.38 11.29
C VAL A 2 -11.24 -7.78 10.69
N TYR A 3 -10.40 -8.64 11.27
CA TYR A 3 -10.30 -10.05 10.89
C TYR A 3 -10.95 -10.89 11.99
N TYR A 4 -11.74 -11.89 11.59
CA TYR A 4 -12.43 -12.80 12.49
C TYR A 4 -12.36 -14.22 11.96
N LYS A 5 -12.03 -15.17 12.84
CA LYS A 5 -12.11 -16.60 12.56
C LYS A 5 -12.91 -17.29 13.66
N HIS A 6 -13.88 -18.09 13.25
CA HIS A 6 -14.66 -18.90 14.19
C HIS A 6 -13.76 -19.92 14.91
N ASN A 7 -13.94 -20.04 16.24
CA ASN A 7 -13.15 -20.89 17.14
C ASN A 7 -11.68 -20.50 17.34
N GLU A 8 -11.25 -19.31 16.91
CA GLU A 8 -9.98 -18.73 17.32
C GLU A 8 -10.21 -17.48 18.16
N ASP A 9 -9.40 -17.32 19.20
CA ASP A 9 -9.49 -16.21 20.15
C ASP A 9 -8.44 -15.14 19.80
N TRP A 10 -8.70 -14.38 18.75
CA TRP A 10 -7.85 -13.26 18.34
C TRP A 10 -8.31 -11.98 19.03
N ASN A 11 -7.55 -11.52 20.02
CA ASN A 11 -7.83 -10.30 20.77
C ASN A 11 -6.73 -9.23 20.63
N GLU A 12 -5.89 -9.34 19.60
CA GLU A 12 -4.78 -8.43 19.38
C GLU A 12 -5.16 -7.24 18.50
N LYS A 13 -4.68 -6.05 18.87
CA LYS A 13 -4.72 -4.86 18.03
C LYS A 13 -3.34 -4.65 17.42
N SER A 14 -3.30 -4.51 16.09
CA SER A 14 -2.10 -4.14 15.34
C SER A 14 -2.24 -2.72 14.78
N GLU A 15 -1.15 -1.95 14.82
CA GLU A 15 -1.09 -0.57 14.33
C GLU A 15 -0.35 -0.46 12.98
N ILE A 16 -0.30 -1.55 12.23
CA ILE A 16 0.30 -1.57 10.88
C ILE A 16 -0.55 -0.80 9.86
N ILE A 17 0.11 -0.28 8.82
CA ILE A 17 -0.57 0.17 7.60
C ILE A 17 -1.14 -1.06 6.89
N ALA A 18 -2.44 -1.04 6.62
CA ALA A 18 -3.13 -2.13 5.92
C ALA A 18 -4.15 -1.57 4.92
N GLN A 19 -4.33 -2.26 3.80
CA GLN A 19 -5.19 -1.88 2.67
C GLN A 19 -6.02 -3.06 2.14
N GLN A 20 -7.05 -2.79 1.34
CA GLN A 20 -7.97 -3.85 0.85
C GLN A 20 -7.26 -4.91 -0.01
N THR A 21 -6.23 -4.53 -0.76
CA THR A 21 -5.45 -5.46 -1.58
C THR A 21 -4.64 -6.48 -0.75
N ASP A 22 -4.52 -6.28 0.56
CA ASP A 22 -3.85 -7.19 1.48
C ASP A 22 -4.69 -8.43 1.79
N ILE A 23 -6.01 -8.41 1.55
CA ILE A 23 -6.92 -9.50 1.94
C ILE A 23 -6.51 -10.82 1.29
N VAL A 24 -6.31 -10.82 -0.04
CA VAL A 24 -5.96 -12.04 -0.79
C VAL A 24 -4.63 -12.63 -0.32
N PRO A 25 -3.49 -11.89 -0.32
CA PRO A 25 -2.24 -12.45 0.15
C PRO A 25 -2.31 -12.87 1.63
N SER A 26 -3.09 -12.19 2.48
CA SER A 26 -3.28 -12.60 3.88
C SER A 26 -3.98 -13.95 4.02
N VAL A 27 -5.02 -14.20 3.23
CA VAL A 27 -5.73 -15.50 3.23
C VAL A 27 -4.81 -16.60 2.73
N LEU A 28 -4.06 -16.37 1.64
CA LEU A 28 -3.15 -17.37 1.08
C LEU A 28 -2.01 -17.71 2.06
N ASP A 29 -1.42 -16.70 2.69
CA ASP A 29 -0.38 -16.87 3.71
C ASP A 29 -0.92 -17.66 4.92
N TYR A 30 -2.09 -17.28 5.43
CA TYR A 30 -2.76 -17.97 6.53
C TYR A 30 -3.04 -19.47 6.23
N LEU A 31 -3.40 -19.79 4.99
CA LEU A 31 -3.62 -21.16 4.53
C LEU A 31 -2.32 -21.93 4.22
N ASN A 32 -1.15 -21.31 4.42
CA ASN A 32 0.15 -21.84 4.03
C ASN A 32 0.22 -22.24 2.55
N PHE A 33 -0.49 -21.52 1.68
CA PHE A 33 -0.49 -21.77 0.24
C PHE A 33 0.92 -21.57 -0.34
N LYS A 34 1.38 -22.54 -1.15
CA LYS A 34 2.75 -22.55 -1.71
C LYS A 34 2.82 -22.22 -3.19
N GLY A 35 1.69 -22.03 -3.86
CA GLY A 35 1.66 -21.65 -5.25
C GLY A 35 1.94 -20.15 -5.44
N ASP A 36 2.33 -19.80 -6.66
CA ASP A 36 2.50 -18.41 -7.04
C ASP A 36 1.14 -17.71 -7.11
N ASN A 37 1.14 -16.40 -6.85
CA ASN A 37 -0.02 -15.55 -7.03
C ASN A 37 0.41 -14.16 -7.49
N VAL A 38 -0.51 -13.44 -8.15
CA VAL A 38 -0.34 -12.02 -8.46
C VAL A 38 -1.16 -11.22 -7.46
N ALA A 39 -0.49 -10.49 -6.58
CA ALA A 39 -1.10 -9.59 -5.60
C ALA A 39 -0.42 -8.22 -5.62
N PHE A 40 -1.19 -7.18 -5.30
CA PHE A 40 -0.71 -5.79 -5.18
C PHE A 40 -0.71 -5.30 -3.71
N GLY A 41 -1.08 -6.17 -2.78
CA GLY A 41 -0.96 -5.96 -1.34
C GLY A 41 0.03 -6.95 -0.73
N GLN A 42 0.13 -6.92 0.60
CA GLN A 42 1.03 -7.75 1.39
C GLN A 42 0.23 -8.43 2.49
N SER A 43 0.52 -9.70 2.80
CA SER A 43 -0.14 -10.41 3.90
C SER A 43 -0.03 -9.62 5.21
N VAL A 44 -1.11 -9.43 5.96
CA VAL A 44 -1.07 -8.75 7.27
C VAL A 44 -0.30 -9.54 8.34
N PHE A 45 0.00 -10.82 8.08
CA PHE A 45 0.79 -11.67 8.97
C PHE A 45 2.30 -11.59 8.70
N ASP A 46 2.73 -11.01 7.57
CA ASP A 46 4.15 -10.82 7.25
C ASP A 46 4.78 -9.66 8.06
N SER A 47 5.53 -10.00 9.10
CA SER A 47 6.20 -8.99 9.95
C SER A 47 7.40 -8.30 9.28
N THR A 48 7.86 -8.77 8.11
CA THR A 48 9.01 -8.23 7.39
C THR A 48 8.65 -7.27 6.26
N ALA A 49 7.35 -7.19 5.91
CA ALA A 49 6.86 -6.37 4.82
C ALA A 49 7.13 -4.87 5.05
N ASN A 50 7.72 -4.21 4.05
CA ASN A 50 7.74 -2.75 3.98
C ASN A 50 6.32 -2.26 3.62
N ARG A 51 5.56 -1.88 4.66
CA ARG A 51 4.11 -1.62 4.57
C ARG A 51 3.82 -0.31 3.86
N PHE A 52 2.85 -0.37 2.97
CA PHE A 52 2.26 0.81 2.34
C PHE A 52 0.77 0.60 2.10
N ALA A 53 0.06 1.70 1.85
CA ALA A 53 -1.29 1.68 1.31
C ALA A 53 -1.38 2.62 0.11
N ALA A 54 -1.86 2.11 -1.01
CA ALA A 54 -2.04 2.88 -2.24
C ALA A 54 -3.53 3.02 -2.56
N SER A 55 -3.95 4.23 -2.94
CA SER A 55 -5.32 4.50 -3.39
C SER A 55 -5.33 5.55 -4.50
N TYR A 56 -6.40 5.57 -5.28
CA TYR A 56 -6.61 6.55 -6.34
C TYR A 56 -7.99 7.16 -6.21
N LEU A 57 -8.05 8.49 -6.05
CA LEU A 57 -9.29 9.22 -5.87
C LEU A 57 -9.21 10.58 -6.58
N TYR A 58 -10.22 10.88 -7.41
CA TYR A 58 -10.35 12.16 -8.12
C TYR A 58 -9.08 12.61 -8.87
N GLY A 59 -8.40 11.69 -9.57
CA GLY A 59 -7.19 12.03 -10.33
C GLY A 59 -5.90 12.03 -9.51
N ILE A 60 -5.98 11.77 -8.20
CA ILE A 60 -4.83 11.79 -7.30
C ILE A 60 -4.54 10.37 -6.82
N TYR A 61 -3.32 9.91 -7.08
CA TYR A 61 -2.73 8.77 -6.38
C TYR A 61 -2.29 9.21 -4.99
N GLN A 62 -2.68 8.45 -3.99
CA GLN A 62 -2.26 8.64 -2.60
C GLN A 62 -1.51 7.40 -2.14
N LEU A 63 -0.29 7.60 -1.65
CA LEU A 63 0.54 6.57 -1.03
C LEU A 63 0.72 6.92 0.45
N ILE A 64 0.41 5.97 1.33
CA ILE A 64 0.72 6.03 2.76
C ILE A 64 1.86 5.05 3.01
N GLN A 65 2.98 5.52 3.56
CA GLN A 65 4.14 4.70 3.90
C GLN A 65 4.86 5.31 5.11
N GLY A 66 5.21 4.48 6.09
CA GLY A 66 5.78 4.96 7.36
C GLY A 66 4.83 5.96 8.03
N ASP A 67 5.34 7.16 8.32
CA ASP A 67 4.57 8.27 8.93
C ASP A 67 4.01 9.25 7.90
N TYR A 68 4.14 8.97 6.60
CA TYR A 68 3.90 9.95 5.55
C TYR A 68 2.77 9.59 4.59
N VAL A 69 2.13 10.63 4.07
CA VAL A 69 1.16 10.55 2.97
C VAL A 69 1.65 11.41 1.81
N LEU A 70 1.97 10.77 0.69
CA LEU A 70 2.29 11.43 -0.57
C LEU A 70 1.05 11.45 -1.47
N LYS A 71 0.75 12.61 -2.06
CA LYS A 71 -0.25 12.74 -3.13
C LYS A 71 0.43 13.10 -4.44
N PHE A 72 0.08 12.39 -5.51
CA PHE A 72 0.68 12.48 -6.83
C PHE A 72 -0.41 12.51 -7.92
N ASP A 73 -0.30 13.39 -8.91
CA ASP A 73 -1.33 13.55 -9.96
C ASP A 73 -1.08 12.71 -11.22
N GLY A 74 -0.09 11.82 -11.19
CA GLY A 74 0.36 11.08 -12.37
C GLY A 74 1.51 11.73 -13.13
N LYS A 75 1.85 12.99 -12.82
CA LYS A 75 2.96 13.74 -13.45
C LYS A 75 3.89 14.40 -12.44
N LYS A 76 3.35 14.88 -11.32
CA LYS A 76 4.11 15.57 -10.27
C LYS A 76 3.54 15.29 -8.89
N ASN A 77 4.41 15.40 -7.90
CA ASN A 77 4.02 15.36 -6.50
C ASN A 77 3.25 16.63 -6.13
N VAL A 78 2.06 16.45 -5.59
CA VAL A 78 1.11 17.51 -5.25
C VAL A 78 1.30 17.98 -3.81
N SER A 79 1.48 17.03 -2.89
CA SER A 79 1.65 17.34 -1.47
C SER A 79 2.27 16.16 -0.73
N LEU A 80 3.01 16.46 0.33
CA LEU A 80 3.51 15.50 1.29
C LEU A 80 3.08 15.93 2.70
N TYR A 81 2.66 14.99 3.54
CA TYR A 81 2.29 15.25 4.93
C TYR A 81 2.89 14.19 5.84
N ASN A 82 3.26 14.56 7.06
CA ASN A 82 3.55 13.60 8.14
C ASN A 82 2.23 13.31 8.89
N PHE A 83 1.51 12.25 8.53
CA PHE A 83 0.18 11.99 9.10
C PHE A 83 0.23 11.55 10.56
N ALA A 84 1.36 11.01 11.03
CA ALA A 84 1.53 10.63 12.43
C ALA A 84 1.42 11.85 13.36
N ASN A 85 1.96 12.99 12.92
CA ASN A 85 1.93 14.26 13.67
C ASN A 85 0.91 15.28 13.15
N ASP A 86 0.36 15.07 11.94
CA ASP A 86 -0.59 15.96 11.27
C ASP A 86 -1.72 15.14 10.62
N SER A 87 -2.55 14.53 11.47
CA SER A 87 -3.63 13.63 11.05
C SER A 87 -4.70 14.31 10.17
N LEU A 88 -4.78 15.64 10.19
CA LEU A 88 -5.69 16.45 9.37
C LEU A 88 -5.04 16.95 8.08
N LEU A 89 -3.77 16.64 7.84
CA LEU A 89 -3.03 16.99 6.62
C LEU A 89 -3.01 18.51 6.34
N GLN A 90 -2.75 19.31 7.36
CA GLN A 90 -2.75 20.78 7.28
C GLN A 90 -1.41 21.38 6.87
N HIS A 91 -0.30 20.70 7.16
CA HIS A 91 1.07 21.19 7.01
C HIS A 91 1.78 20.46 5.87
N ASN A 92 1.74 21.05 4.68
CA ASN A 92 2.35 20.46 3.49
C ASN A 92 3.89 20.60 3.51
N LEU A 93 4.58 19.46 3.46
CA LEU A 93 6.04 19.31 3.52
C LEU A 93 6.71 19.16 2.15
N ILE A 94 5.98 19.36 1.05
CA ILE A 94 6.45 19.09 -0.32
C ILE A 94 7.73 19.86 -0.74
N LYS A 95 8.13 20.91 0.00
CA LYS A 95 9.33 21.71 -0.27
C LYS A 95 10.52 21.40 0.65
N ASN A 96 10.33 20.54 1.64
CA ASN A 96 11.25 20.42 2.78
C ASN A 96 11.88 19.02 2.91
N GLU A 97 11.29 17.98 2.31
CA GLU A 97 11.63 16.57 2.57
C GLU A 97 11.96 15.81 1.28
N ASP A 98 12.94 16.30 0.50
CA ASP A 98 13.25 15.80 -0.84
C ASP A 98 13.54 14.29 -0.88
N SER A 99 14.23 13.75 0.12
CA SER A 99 14.56 12.31 0.18
C SER A 99 13.31 11.43 0.34
N ILE A 100 12.37 11.85 1.20
CA ILE A 100 11.12 11.11 1.46
C ILE A 100 10.22 11.18 0.23
N ILE A 101 10.14 12.36 -0.38
CA ILE A 101 9.41 12.57 -1.64
C ILE A 101 9.96 11.63 -2.70
N GLN A 102 11.27 11.58 -2.89
CA GLN A 102 11.90 10.75 -3.92
C GLN A 102 11.60 9.25 -3.70
N GLU A 103 11.76 8.75 -2.48
CA GLU A 103 11.48 7.34 -2.16
C GLU A 103 10.00 6.98 -2.44
N MET A 104 9.07 7.75 -1.87
CA MET A 104 7.64 7.48 -2.00
C MET A 104 7.15 7.67 -3.44
N SER A 105 7.74 8.60 -4.20
CA SER A 105 7.41 8.80 -5.62
C SER A 105 7.84 7.60 -6.45
N ASN A 106 9.06 7.11 -6.24
CA ASN A 106 9.58 5.94 -6.94
C ASN A 106 8.69 4.71 -6.68
N LEU A 107 8.26 4.50 -5.43
CA LEU A 107 7.35 3.41 -5.10
C LEU A 107 5.97 3.60 -5.76
N SER A 108 5.42 4.82 -5.72
CA SER A 108 4.13 5.14 -6.35
C SER A 108 4.16 4.85 -7.85
N GLU A 109 5.19 5.32 -8.55
CA GLU A 109 5.38 5.08 -9.98
C GLU A 109 5.57 3.60 -10.30
N ALA A 110 6.35 2.87 -9.51
CA ALA A 110 6.55 1.44 -9.70
C ALA A 110 5.25 0.65 -9.57
N ILE A 111 4.41 0.96 -8.57
CA ILE A 111 3.09 0.35 -8.39
C ILE A 111 2.20 0.63 -9.60
N ILE A 112 2.10 1.89 -10.02
CA ILE A 112 1.28 2.31 -11.16
C ILE A 112 1.75 1.63 -12.45
N GLN A 113 3.05 1.60 -12.70
CA GLN A 113 3.64 0.98 -13.88
C GLN A 113 3.38 -0.52 -13.90
N GLN A 114 3.59 -1.23 -12.78
CA GLN A 114 3.31 -2.67 -12.69
C GLN A 114 1.84 -2.98 -12.92
N TYR A 115 0.95 -2.24 -12.27
CA TYR A 115 -0.49 -2.42 -12.44
C TYR A 115 -0.92 -2.17 -13.89
N ASN A 116 -0.57 -1.02 -14.47
CA ASN A 116 -0.94 -0.66 -15.82
C ASN A 116 -0.36 -1.62 -16.86
N ASN A 117 0.92 -2.01 -16.72
CA ASN A 117 1.53 -2.96 -17.64
C ASN A 117 0.81 -4.31 -17.61
N ARG A 118 0.43 -4.81 -16.43
CA ARG A 118 -0.31 -6.06 -16.33
C ARG A 118 -1.72 -5.94 -16.89
N MET A 119 -2.42 -4.85 -16.62
CA MET A 119 -3.74 -4.57 -17.17
C MET A 119 -3.73 -4.52 -18.70
N ILE A 120 -2.81 -3.75 -19.30
CA ILE A 120 -2.70 -3.58 -20.76
C ILE A 120 -2.45 -4.91 -21.46
N HIS A 121 -1.64 -5.78 -20.86
CA HIS A 121 -1.25 -7.06 -21.46
C HIS A 121 -2.07 -8.25 -20.96
N ASN A 122 -3.18 -8.01 -20.23
CA ASN A 122 -4.00 -9.06 -19.60
C ASN A 122 -3.18 -10.08 -18.77
N ASN A 123 -2.12 -9.61 -18.10
CA ASN A 123 -1.17 -10.43 -17.34
C ASN A 123 -1.45 -10.36 -15.83
N LEU A 124 -2.71 -10.58 -15.45
CA LEU A 124 -3.19 -10.58 -14.06
C LEU A 124 -3.19 -11.96 -13.42
N THR A 125 -2.75 -12.98 -14.13
CA THR A 125 -2.57 -14.35 -13.63
C THR A 125 -1.09 -14.71 -13.61
N VAL A 126 -0.75 -15.76 -12.88
CA VAL A 126 0.56 -16.41 -13.02
C VAL A 126 0.63 -17.01 -14.43
N LYS A 127 1.80 -16.90 -15.08
CA LYS A 127 2.05 -17.57 -16.36
C LYS A 127 2.43 -19.02 -16.07
N GLU A 128 1.83 -19.95 -16.81
CA GLU A 128 2.20 -21.38 -16.79
C GLU A 128 3.66 -21.61 -17.20
#